data_AF-A0A8K0TRB7-F1
#
_entry.id   AF-A0A8K0TRB7-F1
#
_cell.length_a   1.000
_cell.length_b   1.000
_cell.length_c   1.000
_cell.angle_alpha   90.00
_cell.angle_beta   90.00
_cell.angle_gamma   90.00
#
_symmetry.space_group_name_H-M   'P 1'
#
loop_
_entity.id
_entity.type
_entity.pdbx_description
1 polymer ?
#
loop_
_entity_poly.entity_id
_entity_poly.type
_entity_poly.pdbx_seq_one_letter_code
_entity_poly.pdbx_strand_id
1 'polypeptide(L)'
;MALRRFSSLLLGASLWSTIVHAGLDVVPGASWTATNTGEHVQAHGHGIIKVDDVYYMIGEDKTQGTVFQNVNCYSSRDLVEWTYEGALLSQTTEAGDLGPDRIVERPKVIFNDATNKYVLYMHIDDRNYRDARVGVATGDSVCGSYQYHGSFRPLGFQSRDIGLFKDDDGAAYLLTEDREYGTRIIALSEDYLNVTEVTFGWEYFAESPAVIKHKGYYFIFGSHLTGWNPNDNVYSYATSLSGPWSEWTEFAPVGSNTHSSQVSFILPLGTDEAIYIGDRWISSNLAASTYIWLPLNISGTDVTLDWYESWSPDVAAGTWSTRGSSVALEGEAAQLSDGARVISCSDCAGGQAAGYIGGGPGGTVVFDNVQSASAGRDTITIKYRNHDTAPRHARVTVNDVGYDLAFISNRHRSDRTASAGLHCELKEGVNTIIFATEGGEWGPDVDQLLVPRG
;
A
#
# COMPACT_ATOMS: atom_id res chain seq x y z
N MET A 1 58.26 -31.79 -41.18
CA MET A 1 57.39 -32.43 -40.17
C MET A 1 57.21 -31.45 -39.02
N ALA A 2 56.15 -30.65 -39.03
CA ALA A 2 55.82 -29.71 -37.96
C ALA A 2 54.31 -29.48 -37.97
N LEU A 3 53.59 -30.19 -37.10
CA LEU A 3 52.16 -30.01 -36.86
C LEU A 3 51.94 -28.67 -36.16
N ARG A 4 51.19 -27.76 -36.79
CA ARG A 4 50.59 -26.59 -36.10
C ARG A 4 49.28 -27.04 -35.47
N ARG A 5 49.25 -27.08 -34.14
CA ARG A 5 48.04 -27.31 -33.34
C ARG A 5 47.15 -26.06 -33.38
N PHE A 6 45.93 -26.22 -33.88
CA PHE A 6 44.85 -25.26 -33.66
C PHE A 6 44.42 -25.37 -32.19
N SER A 7 44.48 -24.26 -31.45
CA SER A 7 43.90 -24.15 -30.11
C SER A 7 42.49 -23.60 -30.26
N SER A 8 41.50 -24.45 -30.02
CA SER A 8 40.10 -24.08 -29.97
C SER A 8 39.85 -23.29 -28.68
N LEU A 9 39.54 -22.00 -28.78
CA LEU A 9 38.96 -21.24 -27.68
C LEU A 9 37.52 -21.74 -27.47
N LEU A 10 37.29 -22.45 -26.36
CA LEU A 10 35.95 -22.69 -25.84
C LEU A 10 35.47 -21.39 -25.18
N LEU A 11 34.53 -20.68 -25.82
CA LEU A 11 33.68 -19.70 -25.14
C LEU A 11 32.78 -20.48 -24.18
N GLY A 12 33.10 -20.44 -22.88
CA GLY A 12 32.18 -20.86 -21.84
C GLY A 12 31.05 -19.83 -21.73
N ALA A 13 29.86 -20.18 -22.20
CA ALA A 13 28.65 -19.46 -21.84
C ALA A 13 28.38 -19.74 -20.35
N SER A 14 28.68 -18.78 -19.48
CA SER A 14 28.17 -18.78 -18.12
C SER A 14 26.67 -18.56 -18.18
N LEU A 15 25.90 -19.64 -18.17
CA LEU A 15 24.48 -19.61 -17.84
C LEU A 15 24.40 -19.23 -16.36
N TRP A 16 24.12 -17.96 -16.09
CA TRP A 16 23.64 -17.54 -14.78
C TRP A 16 22.25 -18.14 -14.66
N SER A 17 22.14 -19.30 -14.01
CA SER A 17 20.85 -19.79 -13.53
C SER A 17 20.37 -18.80 -12.49
N THR A 18 19.43 -17.93 -12.85
CA THR A 18 18.65 -17.18 -11.87
C THR A 18 17.88 -18.20 -11.07
N ILE A 19 18.36 -18.52 -9.87
CA ILE A 19 17.60 -19.30 -8.90
C ILE A 19 16.47 -18.37 -8.46
N VAL A 20 15.26 -18.60 -8.95
CA VAL A 20 14.07 -17.93 -8.43
C VAL A 20 13.89 -18.48 -7.02
N HIS A 21 14.14 -17.62 -6.03
CA HIS A 21 13.81 -17.95 -4.65
C HIS A 21 12.32 -17.72 -4.45
N ALA A 22 11.71 -18.54 -3.60
CA ALA A 22 10.40 -18.24 -3.03
C ALA A 22 10.44 -16.81 -2.47
N GLY A 23 9.41 -16.02 -2.80
CA GLY A 23 9.41 -14.58 -2.58
C GLY A 23 8.02 -14.09 -2.22
N LEU A 24 7.97 -13.14 -1.28
CA LEU A 24 6.77 -12.44 -0.91
C LEU A 24 6.63 -11.20 -1.78
N ASP A 25 5.50 -11.12 -2.46
CA ASP A 25 5.20 -10.03 -3.38
C ASP A 25 4.19 -9.04 -2.84
N VAL A 26 4.46 -7.78 -3.17
CA VAL A 26 3.46 -6.73 -3.27
C VAL A 26 2.65 -6.96 -4.55
N VAL A 27 1.32 -7.08 -4.41
CA VAL A 27 0.37 -7.17 -5.52
C VAL A 27 -0.47 -5.88 -5.53
N PRO A 28 -0.18 -4.91 -6.43
CA PRO A 28 -0.83 -3.60 -6.39
C PRO A 28 -2.34 -3.68 -6.58
N GLY A 29 -3.10 -3.16 -5.63
CA GLY A 29 -4.56 -3.13 -5.67
C GLY A 29 -5.24 -4.43 -5.21
N ALA A 30 -4.49 -5.39 -4.67
CA ALA A 30 -5.06 -6.55 -3.99
C ALA A 30 -5.59 -6.19 -2.59
N SER A 31 -6.48 -7.02 -2.04
CA SER A 31 -6.71 -7.02 -0.59
C SER A 31 -5.48 -7.54 0.13
N TRP A 32 -5.12 -6.86 1.22
CA TRP A 32 -3.99 -7.22 2.08
C TRP A 32 -4.57 -7.62 3.41
N THR A 33 -4.41 -8.88 3.81
CA THR A 33 -4.97 -9.36 5.07
C THR A 33 -3.91 -9.25 6.15
N ALA A 34 -4.24 -8.61 7.27
CA ALA A 34 -3.35 -8.54 8.41
C ALA A 34 -3.21 -9.93 9.06
N THR A 35 -1.97 -10.35 9.28
CA THR A 35 -1.59 -11.73 9.62
C THR A 35 -2.16 -12.24 10.94
N ASN A 36 -2.52 -11.33 11.85
CA ASN A 36 -2.99 -11.64 13.20
C ASN A 36 -4.50 -11.43 13.41
N THR A 37 -5.20 -10.78 12.47
CA THR A 37 -6.64 -10.49 12.60
C THR A 37 -7.48 -11.20 11.56
N GLY A 38 -6.91 -11.58 10.41
CA GLY A 38 -7.68 -12.09 9.28
C GLY A 38 -8.51 -11.01 8.57
N GLU A 39 -8.30 -9.73 8.92
CA GLU A 39 -9.01 -8.59 8.35
C GLU A 39 -8.19 -7.84 7.30
N HIS A 40 -8.87 -7.20 6.35
CA HIS A 40 -8.20 -6.31 5.39
C HIS A 40 -7.53 -5.16 6.14
N VAL A 41 -6.29 -4.85 5.78
CA VAL A 41 -5.54 -3.72 6.30
C VAL A 41 -6.33 -2.43 6.04
N GLN A 42 -6.57 -1.66 7.11
CA GLN A 42 -7.23 -0.35 7.08
C GLN A 42 -6.25 0.71 7.58
N ALA A 43 -5.42 1.22 6.68
CA ALA A 43 -4.46 2.29 6.90
C ALA A 43 -4.29 3.11 5.62
N HIS A 44 -5.34 3.83 5.20
CA HIS A 44 -5.29 4.64 3.98
C HIS A 44 -4.62 6.00 4.23
N GLY A 45 -4.17 6.70 3.19
CA GLY A 45 -3.49 7.98 3.36
C GLY A 45 -2.20 7.86 4.18
N HIS A 46 -1.63 6.66 4.26
CA HIS A 46 -0.63 6.31 5.26
C HIS A 46 0.74 6.92 5.02
N GLY A 47 1.45 7.17 6.11
CA GLY A 47 2.90 7.29 6.12
C GLY A 47 3.57 5.99 6.56
N ILE A 48 4.86 5.88 6.28
CA ILE A 48 5.70 4.80 6.81
C ILE A 48 6.89 5.38 7.55
N ILE A 49 7.15 4.85 8.74
CA ILE A 49 8.38 5.08 9.48
C ILE A 49 9.08 3.74 9.71
N LYS A 50 10.40 3.71 9.52
CA LYS A 50 11.23 2.55 9.85
C LYS A 50 11.97 2.83 11.17
N VAL A 51 11.88 1.90 12.11
CA VAL A 51 12.69 1.91 13.34
C VAL A 51 13.39 0.56 13.44
N ASP A 52 14.72 0.60 13.49
CA ASP A 52 15.58 -0.57 13.35
C ASP A 52 15.27 -1.38 12.07
N ASP A 53 14.81 -2.62 12.21
CA ASP A 53 14.45 -3.53 11.13
C ASP A 53 12.94 -3.69 10.94
N VAL A 54 12.13 -2.83 11.57
CA VAL A 54 10.67 -2.86 11.50
C VAL A 54 10.14 -1.61 10.79
N TYR A 55 9.26 -1.83 9.82
CA TYR A 55 8.49 -0.81 9.14
C TYR A 55 7.12 -0.70 9.80
N TYR A 56 6.67 0.53 10.02
CA TYR A 56 5.37 0.82 10.60
C TYR A 56 4.54 1.65 9.63
N MET A 57 3.41 1.10 9.22
CA MET A 57 2.43 1.77 8.37
C MET A 57 1.33 2.37 9.25
N ILE A 58 1.16 3.69 9.14
CA ILE A 58 0.24 4.45 9.99
C ILE A 58 -0.73 5.19 9.09
N GLY A 59 -2.02 4.88 9.21
CA GLY A 59 -3.03 5.35 8.27
C GLY A 59 -4.44 5.40 8.83
N GLU A 60 -5.34 5.86 7.99
CA GLU A 60 -6.75 6.07 8.29
C GLU A 60 -7.51 4.74 8.32
N ASP A 61 -8.34 4.55 9.34
CA ASP A 61 -9.37 3.52 9.33
C ASP A 61 -10.58 4.00 8.54
N LYS A 62 -10.95 3.27 7.48
CA LYS A 62 -12.09 3.57 6.60
C LYS A 62 -13.17 2.51 6.63
N THR A 63 -13.13 1.61 7.61
CA THR A 63 -14.10 0.53 7.79
C THR A 63 -15.54 1.04 7.79
N GLN A 64 -15.78 2.22 8.38
CA GLN A 64 -17.09 2.86 8.50
C GLN A 64 -17.21 4.14 7.64
N GLY A 65 -16.41 4.26 6.58
CA GLY A 65 -16.47 5.36 5.64
C GLY A 65 -15.59 6.55 6.02
N THR A 66 -16.07 7.77 5.75
CA THR A 66 -15.21 8.98 5.75
C THR A 66 -14.93 9.58 7.14
N VAL A 67 -15.87 9.44 8.08
CA VAL A 67 -15.77 10.08 9.40
C VAL A 67 -14.69 9.40 10.22
N PHE A 68 -13.88 10.16 10.96
CA PHE A 68 -12.79 9.65 11.77
C PHE A 68 -13.22 8.50 12.69
N GLN A 69 -12.49 7.38 12.61
CA GLN A 69 -12.64 6.22 13.49
C GLN A 69 -11.36 6.03 14.31
N ASN A 70 -10.27 5.72 13.60
CA ASN A 70 -8.95 5.46 14.16
C ASN A 70 -7.84 5.94 13.22
N VAL A 71 -6.69 6.27 13.81
CA VAL A 71 -5.39 6.24 13.14
C VAL A 71 -4.75 4.91 13.50
N ASN A 72 -4.81 3.95 12.60
CA ASN A 72 -4.32 2.59 12.80
C ASN A 72 -2.81 2.48 12.58
N CYS A 73 -2.18 1.52 13.24
CA CYS A 73 -0.78 1.12 13.05
C CYS A 73 -0.68 -0.35 12.66
N TYR A 74 0.18 -0.62 11.70
CA TYR A 74 0.59 -1.97 11.31
C TYR A 74 2.11 -2.04 11.30
N SER A 75 2.68 -3.19 11.65
CA SER A 75 4.11 -3.45 11.58
C SER A 75 4.43 -4.54 10.55
N SER A 76 5.59 -4.42 9.91
CA SER A 76 6.12 -5.43 8.98
C SER A 76 7.65 -5.43 9.03
N ARG A 77 8.24 -6.59 8.74
CA ARG A 77 9.69 -6.76 8.58
C ARG A 77 10.11 -6.90 7.12
N ASP A 78 9.16 -7.02 6.19
CA ASP A 78 9.40 -7.32 4.77
C ASP A 78 8.61 -6.43 3.80
N LEU A 79 7.78 -5.50 4.31
CA LEU A 79 6.86 -4.63 3.56
C LEU A 79 5.67 -5.34 2.88
N VAL A 80 5.50 -6.65 3.10
CA VAL A 80 4.45 -7.45 2.47
C VAL A 80 3.47 -7.99 3.52
N GLU A 81 3.97 -8.66 4.54
CA GLU A 81 3.16 -9.21 5.62
C GLU A 81 3.02 -8.19 6.75
N TRP A 82 1.78 -7.75 6.99
CA TRP A 82 1.45 -6.71 7.96
C TRP A 82 0.73 -7.29 9.18
N THR A 83 1.20 -6.93 10.37
CA THR A 83 0.58 -7.27 11.65
C THR A 83 -0.12 -6.03 12.20
N TYR A 84 -1.39 -6.14 12.62
CA TYR A 84 -2.09 -5.03 13.26
C TYR A 84 -1.60 -4.82 14.70
N GLU A 85 -1.15 -3.61 15.03
CA GLU A 85 -0.58 -3.26 16.34
C GLU A 85 -1.56 -2.50 17.24
N GLY A 86 -2.62 -1.92 16.65
CA GLY A 86 -3.60 -1.08 17.35
C GLY A 86 -3.70 0.33 16.77
N ALA A 87 -4.51 1.16 17.42
CA ALA A 87 -4.72 2.55 17.03
C ALA A 87 -3.86 3.52 17.87
N LEU A 88 -3.21 4.48 17.20
CA LEU A 88 -2.47 5.58 17.85
C LEU A 88 -3.44 6.58 18.47
N LEU A 89 -4.52 6.88 17.75
CA LEU A 89 -5.59 7.80 18.12
C LEU A 89 -6.93 7.20 17.67
N SER A 90 -7.97 7.42 18.47
CA SER A 90 -9.33 6.99 18.19
C SER A 90 -10.31 8.13 18.39
N GLN A 91 -11.47 8.04 17.72
CA GLN A 91 -12.58 8.96 17.90
C GLN A 91 -13.00 9.05 19.38
N THR A 92 -13.19 10.27 19.86
CA THR A 92 -13.71 10.53 21.21
C THR A 92 -15.23 10.60 21.21
N THR A 93 -15.85 10.36 22.37
CA THR A 93 -17.30 10.59 22.55
C THR A 93 -17.66 12.06 22.65
N GLU A 94 -16.74 12.88 23.13
CA GLU A 94 -16.93 14.32 23.32
C GLU A 94 -16.73 15.08 22.00
N ALA A 95 -17.41 16.23 21.89
CA ALA A 95 -17.20 17.16 20.79
C ALA A 95 -15.77 17.74 20.82
N GLY A 96 -15.24 18.04 19.63
CA GLY A 96 -13.89 18.55 19.45
C GLY A 96 -13.30 18.05 18.14
N ASP A 97 -12.00 18.32 17.93
CA ASP A 97 -11.30 17.96 16.68
C ASP A 97 -11.32 16.44 16.40
N LEU A 98 -11.33 15.62 17.45
CA LEU A 98 -11.35 14.15 17.38
C LEU A 98 -12.73 13.55 17.70
N GLY A 99 -13.76 14.37 17.81
CA GLY A 99 -15.11 13.95 18.17
C GLY A 99 -15.89 13.27 17.04
N PRO A 100 -17.19 13.01 17.26
CA PRO A 100 -18.10 12.54 16.22
C PRO A 100 -18.17 13.49 15.03
N ASP A 101 -18.42 12.96 13.83
CA ASP A 101 -18.61 13.73 12.59
C ASP A 101 -17.40 14.59 12.15
N ARG A 102 -16.19 14.22 12.59
CA ARG A 102 -14.94 14.88 12.20
C ARG A 102 -14.21 14.12 11.09
N ILE A 103 -13.36 14.82 10.36
CA ILE A 103 -12.44 14.28 9.36
C ILE A 103 -11.02 14.33 9.94
N VAL A 104 -10.35 13.19 9.93
CA VAL A 104 -8.94 13.06 10.31
C VAL A 104 -8.25 12.23 9.24
N GLU A 105 -7.31 12.83 8.53
CA GLU A 105 -6.73 12.25 7.31
C GLU A 105 -5.21 12.40 7.27
N ARG A 106 -4.58 11.59 6.42
CA ARG A 106 -3.17 11.54 6.05
C ARG A 106 -2.20 11.60 7.24
N PRO A 107 -2.37 10.75 8.27
CA PRO A 107 -1.48 10.76 9.41
C PRO A 107 -0.03 10.48 8.97
N LYS A 108 0.92 11.24 9.52
CA LYS A 108 2.37 11.07 9.30
C LYS A 108 3.10 11.16 10.63
N VAL A 109 4.00 10.22 10.89
CA VAL A 109 4.79 10.16 12.13
C VAL A 109 6.27 10.29 11.82
N ILE A 110 6.95 11.16 12.57
CA ILE A 110 8.42 11.27 12.59
C ILE A 110 8.92 11.24 14.04
N PHE A 111 10.17 10.82 14.23
CA PHE A 111 10.82 10.83 15.55
C PHE A 111 11.57 12.15 15.77
N ASN A 112 11.39 12.78 16.93
CA ASN A 112 12.12 13.96 17.36
C ASN A 112 13.25 13.56 18.33
N ASP A 113 14.51 13.74 17.91
CA ASP A 113 15.68 13.30 18.69
C ASP A 113 15.89 14.13 19.97
N ALA A 114 15.49 15.40 19.98
CA ALA A 114 15.68 16.29 21.12
C ALA A 114 14.74 15.95 22.29
N THR A 115 13.50 15.56 21.97
CA THR A 115 12.45 15.26 22.96
C THR A 115 12.32 13.76 23.22
N ASN A 116 12.89 12.91 22.38
CA ASN A 116 12.70 11.46 22.36
C ASN A 116 11.22 11.07 22.26
N LYS A 117 10.47 11.78 21.39
CA LYS A 117 9.05 11.53 21.14
C LYS A 117 8.81 11.25 19.67
N TYR A 118 7.83 10.39 19.41
CA TYR A 118 7.22 10.30 18.10
C TYR A 118 6.16 11.40 17.98
N VAL A 119 6.18 12.14 16.88
CA VAL A 119 5.29 13.27 16.62
C VAL A 119 4.43 12.91 15.41
N LEU A 120 3.11 12.89 15.63
CA LEU A 120 2.08 12.65 14.62
C LEU A 120 1.51 13.99 14.15
N TYR A 121 1.50 14.20 12.84
CA TYR A 121 0.68 15.22 12.19
C TYR A 121 -0.45 14.56 11.41
N MET A 122 -1.62 15.20 11.41
CA MET A 122 -2.77 14.79 10.61
C MET A 122 -3.53 16.02 10.10
N HIS A 123 -4.25 15.86 9.00
CA HIS A 123 -5.28 16.80 8.57
C HIS A 123 -6.48 16.70 9.53
N ILE A 124 -7.02 17.84 9.98
CA ILE A 124 -8.21 17.95 10.84
C ILE A 124 -9.24 18.83 10.16
N ASP A 125 -10.44 18.29 9.97
CA ASP A 125 -11.53 19.03 9.33
C ASP A 125 -12.95 18.67 9.81
N ASP A 126 -13.92 19.50 9.41
CA ASP A 126 -15.34 19.18 9.42
C ASP A 126 -15.73 18.40 8.15
N ARG A 127 -16.96 17.87 8.10
CA ARG A 127 -17.46 17.10 6.94
C ARG A 127 -17.51 17.90 5.64
N ASN A 128 -17.41 19.23 5.70
CA ASN A 128 -17.47 20.12 4.55
C ASN A 128 -16.10 20.69 4.17
N TYR A 129 -15.02 20.21 4.81
CA TYR A 129 -13.65 20.62 4.58
C TYR A 129 -13.40 22.13 4.79
N ARG A 130 -14.04 22.74 5.80
CA ARG A 130 -14.03 24.19 6.08
C ARG A 130 -13.04 24.62 7.17
N ASP A 131 -12.70 23.74 8.10
CA ASP A 131 -11.76 24.07 9.17
C ASP A 131 -10.34 24.16 8.59
N ALA A 132 -9.94 23.22 7.73
CA ALA A 132 -8.66 23.17 7.03
C ALA A 132 -7.47 23.42 7.96
N ARG A 133 -7.27 22.53 8.94
CA ARG A 133 -6.27 22.64 10.01
C ARG A 133 -5.36 21.42 10.02
N VAL A 134 -4.17 21.57 10.60
CA VAL A 134 -3.33 20.44 11.03
C VAL A 134 -3.56 20.15 12.51
N GLY A 135 -3.60 18.87 12.86
CA GLY A 135 -3.57 18.38 14.24
C GLY A 135 -2.20 17.81 14.58
N VAL A 136 -1.80 17.92 15.85
CA VAL A 136 -0.52 17.39 16.35
C VAL A 136 -0.74 16.50 17.57
N ALA A 137 -0.04 15.38 17.64
CA ALA A 137 -0.04 14.49 18.79
C ALA A 137 1.35 13.88 19.03
N THR A 138 1.62 13.39 20.24
CA THR A 138 2.91 12.75 20.56
C THR A 138 2.75 11.39 21.23
N GLY A 139 3.63 10.45 20.92
CA GLY A 139 3.72 9.12 21.54
C GLY A 139 5.13 8.76 22.01
N ASP A 140 5.22 7.78 22.90
CA ASP A 140 6.48 7.20 23.40
C ASP A 140 7.02 6.05 22.53
N SER A 141 6.17 5.47 21.70
CA SER A 141 6.51 4.43 20.72
C SER A 141 5.73 4.66 19.43
N VAL A 142 6.19 4.04 18.33
CA VAL A 142 5.58 4.23 17.00
C VAL A 142 4.08 3.89 17.00
N CYS A 143 3.72 2.68 17.44
CA CYS A 143 2.34 2.22 17.54
C CYS A 143 1.74 2.34 18.96
N GLY A 144 2.31 3.18 19.82
CA GLY A 144 1.74 3.46 21.14
C GLY A 144 0.49 4.34 21.06
N SER A 145 -0.15 4.60 22.20
CA SER A 145 -1.20 5.63 22.27
C SER A 145 -0.60 7.03 22.25
N TYR A 146 -1.20 7.93 21.46
CA TYR A 146 -0.71 9.30 21.29
C TYR A 146 -1.53 10.28 22.13
N GLN A 147 -0.84 11.24 22.73
CA GLN A 147 -1.46 12.39 23.38
C GLN A 147 -1.71 13.48 22.35
N TYR A 148 -2.98 13.82 22.12
CA TYR A 148 -3.36 14.91 21.21
C TYR A 148 -3.16 16.29 21.85
N HIS A 149 -2.58 17.22 21.10
CA HIS A 149 -2.23 18.58 21.56
C HIS A 149 -3.12 19.68 20.97
N GLY A 150 -4.05 19.33 20.09
CA GLY A 150 -4.95 20.28 19.41
C GLY A 150 -4.61 20.47 17.93
N SER A 151 -5.37 21.36 17.29
CA SER A 151 -5.17 21.73 15.88
C SER A 151 -5.00 23.23 15.68
N PHE A 152 -4.37 23.61 14.56
CA PHE A 152 -4.16 24.99 14.15
C PHE A 152 -4.07 25.13 12.62
N ARG A 153 -4.22 26.37 12.15
CA ARG A 153 -3.92 26.76 10.76
C ARG A 153 -2.46 27.20 10.69
N PRO A 154 -1.57 26.51 9.94
CA PRO A 154 -0.15 26.81 9.96
C PRO A 154 0.11 28.23 9.47
N LEU A 155 0.67 29.08 10.34
CA LEU A 155 0.90 30.51 10.08
C LEU A 155 -0.37 31.28 9.63
N GLY A 156 -1.56 30.78 10.00
CA GLY A 156 -2.86 31.35 9.59
C GLY A 156 -3.38 30.88 8.22
N PHE A 157 -2.59 30.13 7.46
CA PHE A 157 -2.99 29.57 6.16
C PHE A 157 -3.87 28.33 6.30
N GLN A 158 -4.63 28.01 5.25
CA GLN A 158 -5.38 26.75 5.21
C GLN A 158 -4.40 25.58 5.08
N SER A 159 -4.79 24.44 5.62
CA SER A 159 -4.07 23.18 5.43
C SER A 159 -5.07 22.04 5.31
N ARG A 160 -5.10 21.39 4.14
CA ARG A 160 -5.92 20.19 3.91
C ARG A 160 -5.04 18.96 3.81
N ASP A 161 -4.78 18.48 2.60
CA ASP A 161 -3.86 17.37 2.41
C ASP A 161 -2.47 17.74 2.90
N ILE A 162 -1.89 16.83 3.68
CA ILE A 162 -0.57 17.01 4.26
C ILE A 162 0.38 15.86 3.97
N GLY A 163 1.65 16.17 4.10
CA GLY A 163 2.76 15.24 4.29
C GLY A 163 3.72 15.78 5.36
N LEU A 164 4.70 14.97 5.75
CA LEU A 164 5.69 15.34 6.75
C LEU A 164 7.05 14.82 6.29
N PHE A 165 8.08 15.66 6.37
CA PHE A 165 9.43 15.32 5.97
C PHE A 165 10.40 15.72 7.07
N LYS A 166 11.29 14.79 7.46
CA LYS A 166 12.43 15.07 8.34
C LYS A 166 13.69 14.90 7.52
N ASP A 167 14.52 15.93 7.48
CA ASP A 167 15.79 15.92 6.77
C ASP A 167 16.91 15.31 7.63
N ASP A 168 18.04 15.02 7.00
CA ASP A 168 19.19 14.34 7.61
C ASP A 168 19.85 15.17 8.73
N ASP A 169 19.64 16.49 8.74
CA ASP A 169 20.13 17.40 9.78
C ASP A 169 19.19 17.48 11.01
N GLY A 170 18.06 16.77 10.97
CA GLY A 170 17.05 16.77 12.00
C GLY A 170 16.07 17.94 11.91
N ALA A 171 16.15 18.82 10.91
CA ALA A 171 15.07 19.75 10.62
C ALA A 171 13.86 18.98 10.08
N ALA A 172 12.65 19.44 10.39
CA ALA A 172 11.43 18.83 9.92
C ALA A 172 10.50 19.86 9.29
N TYR A 173 9.65 19.39 8.38
CA TYR A 173 8.84 20.23 7.51
C TYR A 173 7.45 19.64 7.34
N LEU A 174 6.44 20.49 7.50
CA LEU A 174 5.07 20.24 7.05
C LEU A 174 4.99 20.50 5.54
N LEU A 175 4.47 19.52 4.82
CA LEU A 175 4.06 19.65 3.43
C LEU A 175 2.55 19.85 3.43
N THR A 176 2.02 20.86 2.76
CA THR A 176 0.56 21.11 2.80
C THR A 176 0.02 21.78 1.55
N GLU A 177 -1.22 21.45 1.20
CA GLU A 177 -2.03 22.18 0.22
C GLU A 177 -2.91 23.25 0.90
N ASP A 178 -2.90 24.45 0.34
CA ASP A 178 -3.81 25.54 0.66
C ASP A 178 -4.61 25.92 -0.59
N ARG A 179 -5.93 25.87 -0.49
CA ARG A 179 -6.85 26.10 -1.62
C ARG A 179 -6.86 27.53 -2.13
N GLU A 180 -6.31 28.48 -1.38
CA GLU A 180 -6.21 29.89 -1.77
C GLU A 180 -4.85 30.23 -2.37
N TYR A 181 -3.79 29.54 -1.98
CA TYR A 181 -2.41 29.97 -2.26
C TYR A 181 -1.47 28.87 -2.77
N GLY A 182 -1.95 27.65 -2.97
CA GLY A 182 -1.18 26.54 -3.51
C GLY A 182 -0.43 25.71 -2.46
N THR A 183 0.49 24.88 -2.95
CA THR A 183 1.27 23.93 -2.13
C THR A 183 2.42 24.65 -1.40
N ARG A 184 2.75 24.22 -0.18
CA ARG A 184 3.83 24.78 0.63
C ARG A 184 4.68 23.73 1.35
N ILE A 185 5.94 24.10 1.56
CA ILE A 185 6.86 23.49 2.53
C ILE A 185 7.02 24.51 3.67
N ILE A 186 6.71 24.09 4.89
CA ILE A 186 6.75 24.95 6.08
C ILE A 186 7.63 24.27 7.14
N ALA A 187 8.66 24.98 7.62
CA ALA A 187 9.54 24.47 8.66
C ALA A 187 8.79 24.29 9.99
N LEU A 188 9.15 23.25 10.74
CA LEU A 188 8.67 23.00 12.09
C LEU A 188 9.58 23.65 13.15
N SER A 189 9.05 23.84 14.36
CA SER A 189 9.84 24.18 15.55
C SER A 189 10.75 23.04 15.98
N GLU A 190 11.75 23.29 16.83
CA GLU A 190 12.72 22.26 17.27
C GLU A 190 12.09 21.05 17.97
N ASP A 191 10.94 21.23 18.64
CA ASP A 191 10.16 20.17 19.28
C ASP A 191 9.18 19.47 18.32
N TYR A 192 9.11 19.95 17.07
CA TYR A 192 8.16 19.59 16.03
C TYR A 192 6.68 19.79 16.41
N LEU A 193 6.35 20.58 17.43
CA LEU A 193 4.96 20.74 17.86
C LEU A 193 4.24 21.94 17.22
N ASN A 194 4.97 22.76 16.47
CA ASN A 194 4.42 23.91 15.76
C ASN A 194 5.19 24.18 14.46
N VAL A 195 4.71 25.12 13.65
CA VAL A 195 5.39 25.64 12.46
C VAL A 195 6.07 26.97 12.73
N THR A 196 7.14 27.28 12.00
CA THR A 196 7.95 28.49 12.19
C THR A 196 7.89 29.43 10.99
N GLU A 197 8.27 28.97 9.80
CA GLU A 197 8.32 29.80 8.59
C GLU A 197 8.04 29.00 7.31
N VAL A 198 7.54 29.69 6.28
CA VAL A 198 7.37 29.10 4.94
C VAL A 198 8.75 28.97 4.30
N THR A 199 9.21 27.74 4.10
CA THR A 199 10.48 27.42 3.43
C THR A 199 10.35 27.61 1.91
N PHE A 200 9.23 27.17 1.35
CA PHE A 200 8.90 27.36 -0.07
C PHE A 200 7.40 27.32 -0.31
N GLY A 201 6.92 28.04 -1.34
CA GLY A 201 5.53 28.00 -1.77
C GLY A 201 5.43 28.01 -3.30
N TRP A 202 4.52 27.19 -3.83
CA TRP A 202 4.12 27.23 -5.23
C TRP A 202 2.79 27.95 -5.35
N GLU A 203 2.60 28.71 -6.43
CA GLU A 203 1.24 29.13 -6.85
C GLU A 203 0.45 27.97 -7.47
N TYR A 204 1.13 26.88 -7.80
CA TYR A 204 0.54 25.63 -8.28
C TYR A 204 -0.07 24.81 -7.14
N PHE A 205 -1.18 24.11 -7.44
CA PHE A 205 -1.94 23.32 -6.48
C PHE A 205 -1.70 21.82 -6.71
N ALA A 206 -0.83 21.24 -5.89
CA ALA A 206 -0.66 19.81 -5.74
C ALA A 206 -1.09 19.39 -4.32
N GLU A 207 -2.13 18.55 -4.22
CA GLU A 207 -2.55 17.92 -2.95
C GLU A 207 -1.83 16.59 -2.74
N SER A 208 -2.07 15.93 -1.61
CA SER A 208 -1.37 14.72 -1.17
C SER A 208 0.16 14.78 -1.18
N PRO A 209 0.80 15.86 -0.66
CA PRO A 209 2.21 16.08 -0.91
C PRO A 209 3.11 15.05 -0.18
N ALA A 210 4.10 14.51 -0.88
CA ALA A 210 5.12 13.61 -0.32
C ALA A 210 6.52 14.02 -0.78
N VAL A 211 7.50 14.01 0.12
CA VAL A 211 8.90 14.34 -0.21
C VAL A 211 9.82 13.16 0.07
N ILE A 212 10.78 12.95 -0.83
CA ILE A 212 11.95 12.11 -0.61
C ILE A 212 13.22 12.92 -0.93
N LYS A 213 14.26 12.70 -0.14
CA LYS A 213 15.62 13.12 -0.49
C LYS A 213 16.35 11.94 -1.12
N HIS A 214 16.89 12.12 -2.32
CA HIS A 214 17.56 11.07 -3.07
C HIS A 214 18.78 11.65 -3.79
N LYS A 215 19.97 11.10 -3.51
CA LYS A 215 21.25 11.44 -4.18
C LYS A 215 21.52 12.96 -4.31
N GLY A 216 21.23 13.71 -3.25
CA GLY A 216 21.49 15.17 -3.19
C GLY A 216 20.38 16.05 -3.76
N TYR A 217 19.28 15.46 -4.21
CA TYR A 217 18.07 16.17 -4.62
C TYR A 217 16.93 15.90 -3.64
N TYR A 218 16.04 16.86 -3.51
CA TYR A 218 14.72 16.70 -2.93
C TYR A 218 13.73 16.57 -4.08
N PHE A 219 12.82 15.61 -3.98
CA PHE A 219 11.70 15.44 -4.89
C PHE A 219 10.43 15.59 -4.09
N ILE A 220 9.52 16.45 -4.55
CA ILE A 220 8.16 16.55 -4.02
C ILE A 220 7.18 15.99 -5.04
N PHE A 221 6.24 15.19 -4.58
CA PHE A 221 5.18 14.57 -5.36
C PHE A 221 3.83 15.10 -4.89
N GLY A 222 2.84 15.12 -5.77
CA GLY A 222 1.46 15.42 -5.40
C GLY A 222 0.48 15.14 -6.53
N SER A 223 -0.81 15.16 -6.23
CA SER A 223 -1.89 14.99 -7.20
C SER A 223 -2.56 16.32 -7.52
N HIS A 224 -3.26 16.39 -8.64
CA HIS A 224 -4.21 17.49 -8.87
C HIS A 224 -5.43 17.38 -7.94
N LEU A 225 -6.23 18.45 -7.87
CA LEU A 225 -7.41 18.57 -7.00
C LEU A 225 -8.68 17.99 -7.66
N THR A 226 -8.79 16.66 -7.71
CA THR A 226 -9.93 15.97 -8.35
C THR A 226 -10.81 15.20 -7.35
N GLY A 227 -10.69 15.52 -6.06
CA GLY A 227 -11.37 14.80 -4.99
C GLY A 227 -10.92 13.34 -4.97
N TRP A 228 -11.88 12.41 -4.85
CA TRP A 228 -11.56 10.97 -4.84
C TRP A 228 -11.15 10.39 -6.20
N ASN A 229 -11.37 11.11 -7.32
CA ASN A 229 -11.00 10.59 -8.63
C ASN A 229 -9.48 10.66 -8.78
N PRO A 230 -8.81 9.59 -9.23
CA PRO A 230 -7.39 9.62 -9.50
C PRO A 230 -7.09 10.53 -10.70
N ASN A 231 -5.86 11.02 -10.78
CA ASN A 231 -5.36 11.86 -11.87
C ASN A 231 -3.88 11.56 -12.13
N ASP A 232 -3.31 12.12 -13.20
CA ASP A 232 -1.88 12.02 -13.47
C ASP A 232 -1.12 12.87 -12.43
N ASN A 233 -0.55 12.21 -11.42
CA ASN A 233 0.19 12.87 -10.36
C ASN A 233 1.47 13.45 -10.92
N VAL A 234 1.95 14.50 -10.27
CA VAL A 234 3.10 15.29 -10.70
C VAL A 234 4.19 15.28 -9.63
N TYR A 235 5.42 15.55 -10.05
CA TYR A 235 6.54 15.81 -9.18
C TYR A 235 7.32 17.06 -9.60
N SER A 236 8.10 17.58 -8.67
CA SER A 236 9.08 18.65 -8.86
C SER A 236 10.34 18.32 -8.06
N TYR A 237 11.50 18.83 -8.47
CA TYR A 237 12.77 18.58 -7.78
C TYR A 237 13.58 19.86 -7.53
N ALA A 238 14.43 19.82 -6.51
CA ALA A 238 15.37 20.88 -6.14
C ALA A 238 16.60 20.30 -5.43
N THR A 239 17.66 21.10 -5.31
CA THR A 239 18.83 20.76 -4.46
C THR A 239 18.74 21.38 -3.06
N SER A 240 17.70 22.17 -2.79
CA SER A 240 17.37 22.77 -1.50
C SER A 240 15.85 22.81 -1.35
N LEU A 241 15.34 22.57 -0.13
CA LEU A 241 13.91 22.70 0.16
C LEU A 241 13.38 24.12 -0.09
N SER A 242 14.25 25.14 0.01
CA SER A 242 13.93 26.54 -0.31
C SER A 242 13.94 26.84 -1.83
N GLY A 243 14.16 25.83 -2.66
CA GLY A 243 14.24 25.96 -4.11
C GLY A 243 15.57 26.54 -4.63
N PRO A 244 15.60 26.96 -5.91
CA PRO A 244 14.48 26.92 -6.84
C PRO A 244 14.05 25.49 -7.16
N TRP A 245 12.74 25.27 -7.22
CA TRP A 245 12.13 24.00 -7.63
C TRP A 245 11.90 23.99 -9.14
N SER A 246 11.98 22.81 -9.77
CA SER A 246 11.62 22.63 -11.17
C SER A 246 10.12 22.88 -11.39
N GLU A 247 9.73 23.05 -12.65
CA GLU A 247 8.31 22.93 -13.01
C GLU A 247 7.77 21.55 -12.61
N TRP A 248 6.47 21.50 -12.31
CA TRP A 248 5.77 20.25 -12.03
C TRP A 248 5.60 19.45 -13.32
N THR A 249 5.90 18.15 -13.28
CA THR A 249 5.76 17.25 -14.43
C THR A 249 5.29 15.87 -13.99
N GLU A 250 4.60 15.15 -14.86
CA GLU A 250 4.08 13.81 -14.61
C GLU A 250 5.21 12.78 -14.53
N PHE A 251 5.04 11.75 -13.70
CA PHE A 251 6.02 10.64 -13.55
C PHE A 251 5.44 9.27 -13.87
N ALA A 252 4.13 9.14 -14.04
CA ALA A 252 3.49 7.94 -14.56
C ALA A 252 3.12 8.12 -16.03
N PRO A 253 2.82 7.05 -16.80
CA PRO A 253 2.29 7.19 -18.15
C PRO A 253 1.06 8.11 -18.16
N VAL A 254 1.13 9.20 -18.92
CA VAL A 254 0.05 10.19 -19.01
C VAL A 254 -1.25 9.51 -19.47
N GLY A 255 -2.36 9.80 -18.78
CA GLY A 255 -3.67 9.18 -18.95
C GLY A 255 -3.87 7.89 -18.15
N SER A 256 -2.85 7.38 -17.46
CA SER A 256 -3.00 6.25 -16.54
C SER A 256 -3.70 6.64 -15.24
N ASN A 257 -3.78 7.95 -14.95
CA ASN A 257 -4.17 8.50 -13.67
C ASN A 257 -3.31 7.92 -12.53
N THR A 258 -2.00 7.90 -12.75
CA THR A 258 -1.01 7.28 -11.84
C THR A 258 -1.38 5.83 -11.53
N HIS A 259 -1.69 5.05 -12.56
CA HIS A 259 -2.22 3.68 -12.42
C HIS A 259 -3.49 3.59 -11.57
N SER A 260 -4.36 4.59 -11.69
CA SER A 260 -5.59 4.77 -10.92
C SER A 260 -5.34 4.79 -9.40
N SER A 261 -4.39 5.63 -8.97
CA SER A 261 -4.14 5.93 -7.55
C SER A 261 -3.78 7.40 -7.33
N GLN A 262 -3.71 7.77 -6.06
CA GLN A 262 -3.25 9.06 -5.56
C GLN A 262 -2.07 8.82 -4.63
N VAL A 263 -0.97 9.57 -4.82
CA VAL A 263 0.21 9.47 -3.96
C VAL A 263 -0.14 9.73 -2.49
N SER A 264 0.59 9.10 -1.58
CA SER A 264 0.43 9.25 -0.14
C SER A 264 1.78 9.35 0.57
N PHE A 265 2.76 8.57 0.11
CA PHE A 265 4.12 8.58 0.64
C PHE A 265 5.11 8.09 -0.43
N ILE A 266 6.40 8.43 -0.28
CA ILE A 266 7.49 7.82 -1.06
C ILE A 266 8.47 7.22 -0.06
N LEU A 267 8.61 5.90 -0.06
CA LEU A 267 9.45 5.17 0.89
C LEU A 267 10.82 4.88 0.27
N PRO A 268 11.95 5.32 0.86
CA PRO A 268 13.27 4.84 0.47
C PRO A 268 13.40 3.33 0.69
N LEU A 269 13.94 2.63 -0.31
CA LEU A 269 14.30 1.22 -0.23
C LEU A 269 15.82 1.11 -0.39
N GLY A 270 16.52 0.91 0.72
CA GLY A 270 17.98 1.00 0.75
C GLY A 270 18.48 2.42 0.45
N THR A 271 19.58 2.50 -0.28
CA THR A 271 20.25 3.77 -0.65
C THR A 271 19.84 4.29 -2.01
N ASP A 272 19.46 3.39 -2.92
CA ASP A 272 19.37 3.68 -4.35
C ASP A 272 17.97 3.51 -4.92
N GLU A 273 17.07 2.81 -4.23
CA GLU A 273 15.72 2.53 -4.71
C GLU A 273 14.68 3.30 -3.88
N ALA A 274 13.48 3.45 -4.43
CA ALA A 274 12.34 4.04 -3.76
C ALA A 274 11.05 3.31 -4.15
N ILE A 275 10.04 3.41 -3.31
CA ILE A 275 8.71 2.82 -3.51
C ILE A 275 7.70 3.97 -3.53
N TYR A 276 6.96 4.08 -4.64
CA TYR A 276 5.74 4.87 -4.69
C TYR A 276 4.68 4.19 -3.84
N ILE A 277 4.04 4.95 -2.96
CA ILE A 277 2.93 4.49 -2.14
C ILE A 277 1.73 5.39 -2.44
N GLY A 278 0.66 4.80 -2.94
CA GLY A 278 -0.58 5.50 -3.21
C GLY A 278 -1.82 4.71 -2.82
N ASP A 279 -2.92 5.44 -2.69
CA ASP A 279 -4.26 4.92 -2.41
C ASP A 279 -5.06 4.86 -3.71
N ARG A 280 -5.78 3.75 -3.90
CA ARG A 280 -6.83 3.62 -4.90
C ARG A 280 -8.17 3.73 -4.20
N TRP A 281 -8.63 4.98 -4.12
CA TRP A 281 -9.86 5.34 -3.44
C TRP A 281 -11.11 4.82 -4.16
N ILE A 282 -12.00 4.18 -3.39
CA ILE A 282 -13.33 3.79 -3.83
C ILE A 282 -14.36 4.61 -3.06
N SER A 283 -14.68 5.80 -3.56
CA SER A 283 -15.54 6.77 -2.84
C SER A 283 -16.94 6.26 -2.49
N SER A 284 -17.46 5.30 -3.25
CA SER A 284 -18.76 4.66 -2.98
C SER A 284 -18.68 3.55 -1.92
N ASN A 285 -17.48 3.09 -1.56
CA ASN A 285 -17.23 2.08 -0.54
C ASN A 285 -15.77 2.19 -0.04
N LEU A 286 -15.50 3.17 0.83
CA LEU A 286 -14.11 3.49 1.24
C LEU A 286 -13.39 2.32 1.92
N ALA A 287 -14.14 1.44 2.62
CA ALA A 287 -13.59 0.22 3.23
C ALA A 287 -12.98 -0.75 2.20
N ALA A 288 -13.37 -0.64 0.92
CA ALA A 288 -12.85 -1.42 -0.19
C ALA A 288 -11.74 -0.71 -0.99
N SER A 289 -11.23 0.43 -0.49
CA SER A 289 -10.05 1.08 -1.07
C SER A 289 -8.82 0.18 -0.89
N THR A 290 -7.87 0.29 -1.82
CA THR A 290 -6.68 -0.58 -1.89
C THR A 290 -5.42 0.23 -2.07
N TYR A 291 -4.28 -0.43 -1.92
CA TYR A 291 -2.97 0.22 -1.96
C TYR A 291 -2.27 -0.08 -3.29
N ILE A 292 -1.74 0.96 -3.94
CA ILE A 292 -0.90 0.87 -5.13
C ILE A 292 0.53 1.19 -4.72
N TRP A 293 1.29 0.12 -4.49
CA TRP A 293 2.70 0.21 -4.17
C TRP A 293 3.51 -0.30 -5.34
N LEU A 294 4.41 0.52 -5.86
CA LEU A 294 5.17 0.24 -7.08
C LEU A 294 6.61 0.73 -6.89
N PRO A 295 7.62 0.02 -7.42
CA PRO A 295 8.97 0.55 -7.49
C PRO A 295 8.99 1.87 -8.26
N LEU A 296 9.64 2.88 -7.70
CA LEU A 296 9.78 4.20 -8.30
C LEU A 296 11.20 4.35 -8.85
N ASN A 297 11.32 4.54 -10.16
CA ASN A 297 12.63 4.76 -10.77
C ASN A 297 13.00 6.24 -10.64
N ILE A 298 14.15 6.51 -10.01
CA ILE A 298 14.74 7.86 -9.95
C ILE A 298 16.15 7.79 -10.56
N SER A 299 16.32 8.40 -11.72
CA SER A 299 17.59 8.45 -12.44
C SER A 299 18.03 9.89 -12.68
N GLY A 300 18.95 10.38 -11.84
CA GLY A 300 19.30 11.80 -11.83
C GLY A 300 18.10 12.60 -11.32
N THR A 301 17.51 13.41 -12.19
CA THR A 301 16.30 14.19 -11.89
C THR A 301 15.04 13.61 -12.54
N ASP A 302 15.19 12.60 -13.38
CA ASP A 302 14.06 11.97 -14.08
C ASP A 302 13.42 10.92 -13.17
N VAL A 303 12.10 10.98 -13.05
CA VAL A 303 11.30 10.02 -12.26
C VAL A 303 10.27 9.32 -13.15
N THR A 304 10.22 7.99 -13.09
CA THR A 304 9.22 7.19 -13.79
C THR A 304 8.56 6.15 -12.89
N LEU A 305 7.28 5.87 -13.15
CA LEU A 305 6.46 4.88 -12.46
C LEU A 305 5.83 3.90 -13.44
N ASP A 306 6.46 2.73 -13.58
CA ASP A 306 5.95 1.64 -14.42
C ASP A 306 4.99 0.74 -13.64
N TRP A 307 4.07 0.09 -14.37
CA TRP A 307 3.16 -0.90 -13.79
C TRP A 307 3.83 -2.27 -13.68
N TYR A 308 3.66 -2.91 -12.52
CA TYR A 308 4.04 -4.30 -12.28
C TYR A 308 2.84 -5.05 -11.71
N GLU A 309 2.49 -6.20 -12.31
CA GLU A 309 1.40 -7.05 -11.78
C GLU A 309 1.70 -7.57 -10.36
N SER A 310 2.97 -7.81 -10.08
CA SER A 310 3.52 -8.15 -8.77
C SER A 310 5.03 -7.88 -8.76
N TRP A 311 5.59 -7.61 -7.58
CA TRP A 311 7.02 -7.42 -7.39
C TRP A 311 7.42 -7.75 -5.95
N SER A 312 8.64 -8.21 -5.75
CA SER A 312 9.15 -8.62 -4.43
C SER A 312 10.17 -7.60 -3.92
N PRO A 313 9.94 -6.96 -2.76
CA PRO A 313 10.97 -6.16 -2.08
C PRO A 313 12.02 -7.08 -1.41
N ASP A 314 13.30 -6.71 -1.54
CA ASP A 314 14.39 -7.20 -0.69
C ASP A 314 14.82 -6.04 0.22
N VAL A 315 14.16 -5.94 1.37
CA VAL A 315 14.40 -4.86 2.35
C VAL A 315 15.78 -4.94 3.00
N ALA A 316 16.41 -6.12 2.99
CA ALA A 316 17.75 -6.31 3.56
C ALA A 316 18.82 -5.83 2.58
N ALA A 317 18.68 -6.15 1.29
CA ALA A 317 19.55 -5.65 0.23
C ALA A 317 19.25 -4.21 -0.18
N GLY A 318 18.03 -3.71 0.12
CA GLY A 318 17.58 -2.41 -0.36
C GLY A 318 17.31 -2.41 -1.87
N THR A 319 16.83 -3.54 -2.40
CA THR A 319 16.54 -3.74 -3.81
C THR A 319 15.18 -4.39 -3.98
N TRP A 320 14.76 -4.63 -5.22
CA TRP A 320 13.53 -5.33 -5.53
C TRP A 320 13.71 -6.14 -6.82
N SER A 321 12.80 -7.09 -7.06
CA SER A 321 12.76 -7.87 -8.30
C SER A 321 11.35 -8.01 -8.85
N THR A 322 11.25 -8.10 -10.17
CA THR A 322 10.01 -8.56 -10.80
C THR A 322 9.87 -10.06 -10.65
N ARG A 323 8.63 -10.52 -10.51
CA ARG A 323 8.34 -11.95 -10.57
C ARG A 323 8.15 -12.42 -12.01
N GLY A 324 8.56 -13.66 -12.27
CA GLY A 324 8.27 -14.37 -13.53
C GLY A 324 6.76 -14.56 -13.77
N SER A 325 6.41 -15.14 -14.93
CA SER A 325 5.01 -15.43 -15.25
C SER A 325 4.37 -16.39 -14.24
N SER A 326 3.07 -16.24 -13.98
CA SER A 326 2.28 -17.21 -13.21
C SER A 326 1.59 -18.26 -14.09
N VAL A 327 1.18 -19.37 -13.48
CA VAL A 327 0.18 -20.31 -14.01
C VAL A 327 -1.17 -19.94 -13.42
N ALA A 328 -2.16 -19.73 -14.27
CA ALA A 328 -3.55 -19.57 -13.86
C ALA A 328 -4.21 -20.95 -13.71
N LEU A 329 -4.84 -21.19 -12.55
CA LEU A 329 -5.69 -22.34 -12.29
C LEU A 329 -7.12 -21.84 -12.11
N GLU A 330 -8.01 -22.21 -13.03
CA GLU A 330 -9.41 -21.76 -13.04
C GLU A 330 -10.21 -22.36 -11.89
N GLY A 331 -11.02 -21.55 -11.22
CA GLY A 331 -11.86 -21.94 -10.09
C GLY A 331 -12.93 -22.94 -10.52
N GLU A 332 -13.56 -22.74 -11.68
CA GLU A 332 -14.55 -23.67 -12.22
C GLU A 332 -13.99 -25.05 -12.60
N ALA A 333 -12.66 -25.16 -12.72
CA ALA A 333 -11.97 -26.43 -12.96
C ALA A 333 -11.50 -27.14 -11.68
N ALA A 334 -11.65 -26.51 -10.52
CA ALA A 334 -11.33 -27.10 -9.22
C ALA A 334 -12.35 -28.19 -8.82
N GLN A 335 -12.01 -28.98 -7.82
CA GLN A 335 -12.94 -29.93 -7.23
C GLN A 335 -13.89 -29.19 -6.28
N LEU A 336 -15.20 -29.35 -6.51
CA LEU A 336 -16.25 -28.66 -5.77
C LEU A 336 -17.07 -29.68 -4.97
N SER A 337 -17.28 -29.42 -3.69
CA SER A 337 -18.09 -30.29 -2.81
C SER A 337 -19.05 -29.48 -1.93
N ASP A 338 -19.96 -30.19 -1.26
CA ASP A 338 -20.78 -29.67 -0.16
C ASP A 338 -21.57 -28.40 -0.50
N GLY A 339 -22.02 -28.30 -1.76
CA GLY A 339 -22.85 -27.19 -2.26
C GLY A 339 -22.09 -26.13 -3.06
N ALA A 340 -20.76 -26.11 -3.01
CA ALA A 340 -19.95 -25.31 -3.93
C ALA A 340 -20.22 -25.76 -5.36
N ARG A 341 -20.25 -24.79 -6.30
CA ARG A 341 -20.62 -25.06 -7.69
C ARG A 341 -20.08 -23.98 -8.63
N VAL A 342 -19.96 -24.36 -9.89
CA VAL A 342 -19.67 -23.40 -10.96
C VAL A 342 -20.82 -22.42 -11.10
N ILE A 343 -20.49 -21.13 -11.15
CA ILE A 343 -21.43 -20.03 -11.37
C ILE A 343 -21.06 -19.23 -12.61
N SER A 344 -22.01 -18.44 -13.12
CA SER A 344 -21.74 -17.44 -14.15
C SER A 344 -21.08 -16.21 -13.51
N CYS A 345 -20.00 -15.75 -14.10
CA CYS A 345 -19.29 -14.55 -13.69
C CYS A 345 -18.79 -13.80 -14.92
N SER A 346 -19.49 -12.74 -15.32
CA SER A 346 -19.14 -11.94 -16.51
C SER A 346 -17.76 -11.29 -16.45
N ASP A 347 -17.26 -11.08 -15.24
CA ASP A 347 -16.06 -10.29 -14.96
C ASP A 347 -14.84 -11.20 -14.70
N CYS A 348 -15.07 -12.52 -14.64
CA CYS A 348 -14.09 -13.57 -14.39
C CYS A 348 -13.48 -14.08 -15.70
N ALA A 349 -12.30 -14.68 -15.62
CA ALA A 349 -11.73 -15.42 -16.72
C ALA A 349 -12.68 -16.55 -17.14
N GLY A 350 -12.78 -16.80 -18.45
CA GLY A 350 -13.70 -17.83 -18.98
C GLY A 350 -15.21 -17.57 -18.78
N GLY A 351 -15.60 -16.49 -18.09
CA GLY A 351 -16.99 -16.17 -17.79
C GLY A 351 -17.60 -17.00 -16.65
N GLN A 352 -16.78 -17.74 -15.91
CA GLN A 352 -17.20 -18.66 -14.85
C GLN A 352 -16.34 -18.49 -13.59
N ALA A 353 -16.81 -19.04 -12.47
CA ALA A 353 -16.08 -19.07 -11.21
C ALA A 353 -16.58 -20.23 -10.34
N ALA A 354 -15.81 -20.63 -9.34
CA ALA A 354 -16.29 -21.46 -8.24
C ALA A 354 -16.99 -20.58 -7.19
N GLY A 355 -18.30 -20.73 -7.05
CA GLY A 355 -19.10 -20.01 -6.06
C GLY A 355 -19.73 -20.94 -5.03
N TYR A 356 -20.54 -20.36 -4.15
CA TYR A 356 -21.19 -21.06 -3.03
C TYR A 356 -20.19 -21.73 -2.07
N ILE A 357 -19.04 -21.07 -1.88
CA ILE A 357 -18.05 -21.45 -0.86
C ILE A 357 -18.63 -21.12 0.51
N GLY A 358 -18.65 -22.09 1.42
CA GLY A 358 -19.25 -21.93 2.74
C GLY A 358 -20.76 -22.11 2.76
N GLY A 359 -21.44 -21.22 3.48
CA GLY A 359 -22.88 -21.28 3.71
C GLY A 359 -23.29 -22.44 4.62
N GLY A 360 -24.60 -22.62 4.82
CA GLY A 360 -25.14 -23.71 5.64
C GLY A 360 -24.65 -25.12 5.26
N PRO A 361 -24.51 -25.45 3.96
CA PRO A 361 -23.91 -26.71 3.51
C PRO A 361 -22.40 -26.84 3.74
N GLY A 362 -21.65 -25.74 3.87
CA GLY A 362 -20.20 -25.75 4.05
C GLY A 362 -19.42 -26.01 2.76
N GLY A 363 -19.84 -25.42 1.63
CA GLY A 363 -19.25 -25.69 0.32
C GLY A 363 -17.74 -25.44 0.27
N THR A 364 -17.01 -26.34 -0.39
CA THR A 364 -15.55 -26.25 -0.48
C THR A 364 -15.06 -26.28 -1.92
N VAL A 365 -13.92 -25.62 -2.16
CA VAL A 365 -13.21 -25.61 -3.43
C VAL A 365 -11.80 -26.11 -3.21
N VAL A 366 -11.40 -27.16 -3.92
CA VAL A 366 -10.11 -27.83 -3.74
C VAL A 366 -9.32 -27.82 -5.05
N PHE A 367 -8.14 -27.21 -4.99
CA PHE A 367 -7.10 -27.32 -6.01
C PHE A 367 -6.05 -28.32 -5.51
N ASP A 368 -6.08 -29.56 -6.01
CA ASP A 368 -5.26 -30.66 -5.50
C ASP A 368 -3.94 -30.89 -6.26
N ASN A 369 -3.70 -30.09 -7.31
CA ASN A 369 -2.52 -30.21 -8.17
C ASN A 369 -1.82 -28.85 -8.39
N VAL A 370 -1.63 -28.07 -7.33
CA VAL A 370 -0.94 -26.79 -7.39
C VAL A 370 0.58 -27.03 -7.40
N GLN A 371 1.24 -26.75 -8.52
CA GLN A 371 2.66 -27.03 -8.70
C GLN A 371 3.53 -25.86 -8.20
N SER A 372 4.55 -26.15 -7.41
CA SER A 372 5.62 -25.20 -7.08
C SER A 372 6.98 -25.76 -7.50
N ALA A 373 7.82 -24.91 -8.08
CA ALA A 373 9.16 -25.30 -8.53
C ALA A 373 10.16 -25.44 -7.36
N SER A 374 9.86 -24.85 -6.21
CA SER A 374 10.68 -24.95 -5.00
C SER A 374 9.81 -24.91 -3.75
N ALA A 375 10.36 -25.38 -2.63
CA ALA A 375 9.72 -25.22 -1.33
C ALA A 375 10.07 -23.85 -0.73
N GLY A 376 9.14 -23.25 0.01
CA GLY A 376 9.34 -22.01 0.73
C GLY A 376 8.08 -21.15 0.83
N ARG A 377 8.23 -20.01 1.51
CA ARG A 377 7.16 -19.02 1.70
C ARG A 377 7.00 -18.18 0.44
N ASP A 378 5.77 -18.12 -0.07
CA ASP A 378 5.49 -17.54 -1.38
C ASP A 378 4.10 -16.87 -1.43
N THR A 379 3.96 -15.84 -2.27
CA THR A 379 2.67 -15.22 -2.64
C THR A 379 1.97 -15.95 -3.80
N ILE A 380 0.77 -16.47 -3.54
CA ILE A 380 -0.22 -16.82 -4.57
C ILE A 380 -1.24 -15.68 -4.68
N THR A 381 -1.54 -15.24 -5.89
CA THR A 381 -2.62 -14.27 -6.10
C THR A 381 -3.93 -14.99 -6.36
N ILE A 382 -4.94 -14.72 -5.53
CA ILE A 382 -6.30 -15.23 -5.71
C ILE A 382 -7.11 -14.17 -6.44
N LYS A 383 -7.55 -14.46 -7.67
CA LYS A 383 -8.56 -13.67 -8.37
C LYS A 383 -9.94 -14.09 -7.88
N TYR A 384 -10.78 -13.12 -7.54
CA TYR A 384 -12.07 -13.40 -6.95
C TYR A 384 -13.11 -12.33 -7.25
N ARG A 385 -14.36 -12.70 -6.94
CA ARG A 385 -15.52 -11.81 -6.95
C ARG A 385 -16.19 -11.80 -5.59
N ASN A 386 -16.43 -10.59 -5.08
CA ASN A 386 -17.29 -10.30 -3.94
C ASN A 386 -18.15 -9.06 -4.28
N HIS A 387 -19.42 -9.29 -4.61
CA HIS A 387 -20.38 -8.22 -4.94
C HIS A 387 -21.21 -7.74 -3.75
N ASP A 388 -20.89 -8.17 -2.52
CA ASP A 388 -21.44 -7.57 -1.32
C ASP A 388 -20.77 -6.22 -1.06
N THR A 389 -21.35 -5.39 -0.19
CA THR A 389 -20.70 -4.15 0.25
C THR A 389 -19.65 -4.41 1.33
N ALA A 390 -19.90 -5.40 2.19
CA ALA A 390 -18.96 -5.84 3.21
C ALA A 390 -17.92 -6.80 2.61
N PRO A 391 -16.71 -6.88 3.22
CA PRO A 391 -15.79 -7.98 2.95
C PRO A 391 -16.45 -9.34 3.25
N ARG A 392 -16.00 -10.36 2.53
CA ARG A 392 -16.21 -11.76 2.90
C ARG A 392 -14.89 -12.34 3.38
N HIS A 393 -14.97 -13.48 4.06
CA HIS A 393 -13.80 -14.14 4.61
C HIS A 393 -13.80 -15.61 4.19
N ALA A 394 -12.61 -16.16 4.08
CA ALA A 394 -12.43 -17.60 3.91
C ALA A 394 -11.15 -18.05 4.60
N ARG A 395 -11.20 -19.26 5.15
CA ARG A 395 -10.00 -19.99 5.57
C ARG A 395 -9.46 -20.73 4.36
N VAL A 396 -8.27 -20.33 3.91
CA VAL A 396 -7.55 -21.00 2.83
C VAL A 396 -6.53 -21.94 3.44
N THR A 397 -6.68 -23.25 3.21
CA THR A 397 -5.75 -24.26 3.75
C THR A 397 -4.78 -24.71 2.66
N VAL A 398 -3.49 -24.53 2.89
CA VAL A 398 -2.40 -24.99 2.02
C VAL A 398 -1.66 -26.13 2.71
N ASN A 399 -1.70 -27.34 2.16
CA ASN A 399 -0.99 -28.51 2.71
C ASN A 399 -1.15 -28.72 4.23
N ASP A 400 -2.37 -28.55 4.76
CA ASP A 400 -2.73 -28.66 6.18
C ASP A 400 -2.53 -27.38 7.04
N VAL A 401 -1.98 -26.30 6.48
CA VAL A 401 -1.83 -25.01 7.18
C VAL A 401 -2.92 -24.04 6.73
N GLY A 402 -3.72 -23.52 7.68
CA GLY A 402 -4.81 -22.59 7.40
C GLY A 402 -4.40 -21.13 7.52
N TYR A 403 -4.87 -20.32 6.56
CA TYR A 403 -4.67 -18.88 6.46
C TYR A 403 -6.04 -18.21 6.36
N ASP A 404 -6.37 -17.32 7.29
CA ASP A 404 -7.62 -16.57 7.26
C ASP A 404 -7.43 -15.33 6.39
N LEU A 405 -8.25 -15.17 5.35
CA LEU A 405 -8.14 -14.09 4.38
C LEU A 405 -9.43 -13.27 4.27
N ALA A 406 -9.25 -11.95 4.11
CA ALA A 406 -10.30 -11.01 3.78
C ALA A 406 -10.38 -10.76 2.27
N PHE A 407 -11.60 -10.80 1.76
CA PHE A 407 -11.97 -10.58 0.36
C PHE A 407 -12.89 -9.36 0.29
N ILE A 408 -12.29 -8.19 0.10
CA ILE A 408 -13.00 -6.92 0.04
C ILE A 408 -13.98 -6.84 -1.15
N SER A 409 -14.93 -5.93 -1.07
CA SER A 409 -15.91 -5.72 -2.13
C SER A 409 -15.25 -5.27 -3.44
N ASN A 410 -15.55 -5.96 -4.55
CA ASN A 410 -15.24 -5.48 -5.89
C ASN A 410 -16.49 -5.02 -6.66
N ARG A 411 -17.65 -4.91 -5.99
CA ARG A 411 -18.94 -4.53 -6.59
C ARG A 411 -18.91 -3.21 -7.40
N HIS A 412 -17.99 -2.31 -7.05
CA HIS A 412 -17.81 -1.03 -7.74
C HIS A 412 -17.18 -1.17 -9.13
N ARG A 413 -16.67 -2.37 -9.47
CA ARG A 413 -16.16 -2.76 -10.79
C ARG A 413 -17.03 -3.89 -11.33
N SER A 414 -17.33 -3.83 -12.62
CA SER A 414 -18.08 -4.88 -13.32
C SER A 414 -17.39 -5.30 -14.61
N ASP A 415 -16.10 -5.01 -14.73
CA ASP A 415 -15.28 -5.28 -15.91
C ASP A 415 -14.06 -6.14 -15.59
N ARG A 416 -13.82 -6.45 -14.30
CA ARG A 416 -12.69 -7.25 -13.81
C ARG A 416 -12.91 -7.76 -12.39
N THR A 417 -12.29 -8.89 -12.07
CA THR A 417 -12.19 -9.43 -10.71
C THR A 417 -11.24 -8.63 -9.80
N ALA A 418 -11.40 -8.81 -8.48
CA ALA A 418 -10.43 -8.35 -7.50
C ALA A 418 -9.31 -9.37 -7.30
N SER A 419 -8.27 -8.98 -6.55
CA SER A 419 -7.13 -9.83 -6.21
C SER A 419 -6.94 -9.85 -4.70
N ALA A 420 -6.55 -10.99 -4.14
CA ALA A 420 -6.10 -11.13 -2.75
C ALA A 420 -4.72 -11.81 -2.76
N GLY A 421 -3.81 -11.34 -1.91
CA GLY A 421 -2.53 -12.01 -1.68
C GLY A 421 -2.65 -13.12 -0.64
N LEU A 422 -2.24 -14.33 -0.98
CA LEU A 422 -2.05 -15.44 -0.04
C LEU A 422 -0.56 -15.68 0.13
N HIS A 423 -0.02 -15.35 1.31
CA HIS A 423 1.37 -15.61 1.68
C HIS A 423 1.43 -16.95 2.43
N CYS A 424 1.94 -17.98 1.79
CA CYS A 424 1.84 -19.36 2.29
C CYS A 424 3.11 -20.18 2.09
N GLU A 425 3.24 -21.25 2.87
CA GLU A 425 4.35 -22.20 2.72
C GLU A 425 4.00 -23.25 1.66
N LEU A 426 4.76 -23.25 0.57
CA LEU A 426 4.67 -24.25 -0.49
C LEU A 426 5.74 -25.32 -0.32
N LYS A 427 5.40 -26.55 -0.71
CA LYS A 427 6.33 -27.66 -0.90
C LYS A 427 6.76 -27.68 -2.37
N GLU A 428 7.98 -28.13 -2.64
CA GLU A 428 8.40 -28.44 -4.00
C GLU A 428 7.51 -29.55 -4.58
N GLY A 429 7.03 -29.36 -5.80
CA GLY A 429 6.09 -30.25 -6.47
C GLY A 429 4.63 -29.93 -6.17
N VAL A 430 3.83 -30.96 -5.85
CA VAL A 430 2.37 -30.86 -5.72
C VAL A 430 1.98 -30.29 -4.35
N ASN A 431 1.08 -29.32 -4.37
CA ASN A 431 0.44 -28.71 -3.22
C ASN A 431 -1.09 -28.81 -3.35
N THR A 432 -1.77 -28.87 -2.21
CA THR A 432 -3.24 -28.80 -2.16
C THR A 432 -3.68 -27.51 -1.49
N ILE A 433 -4.59 -26.79 -2.14
CA ILE A 433 -5.17 -25.53 -1.65
C ILE A 433 -6.69 -25.69 -1.55
N ILE A 434 -7.24 -25.43 -0.37
CA ILE A 434 -8.66 -25.62 -0.06
C ILE A 434 -9.25 -24.29 0.41
N PHE A 435 -10.36 -23.87 -0.20
CA PHE A 435 -11.16 -22.75 0.26
C PHE A 435 -12.38 -23.28 1.02
N ALA A 436 -12.56 -22.80 2.24
CA ALA A 436 -13.72 -23.06 3.07
C ALA A 436 -14.03 -21.85 3.96
N THR A 437 -15.20 -21.84 4.58
CA THR A 437 -15.55 -20.88 5.62
C THR A 437 -15.97 -21.61 6.90
N GLU A 438 -15.99 -20.88 8.00
CA GLU A 438 -16.53 -21.37 9.28
C GLU A 438 -17.87 -20.68 9.59
N GLY A 439 -18.63 -21.23 10.55
CA GLY A 439 -19.83 -20.56 11.07
C GLY A 439 -21.03 -20.44 10.11
N GLY A 440 -20.97 -21.03 8.92
CA GLY A 440 -22.03 -20.96 7.91
C GLY A 440 -22.04 -19.65 7.09
N GLU A 441 -20.97 -18.87 7.16
CA GLU A 441 -20.78 -17.67 6.35
C GLU A 441 -20.43 -18.00 4.90
N TRP A 442 -20.68 -17.06 3.99
CA TRP A 442 -20.34 -17.23 2.58
C TRP A 442 -18.96 -16.64 2.27
N GLY A 443 -18.13 -17.41 1.57
CA GLY A 443 -16.84 -16.99 1.06
C GLY A 443 -16.95 -16.23 -0.27
N PRO A 444 -15.82 -15.77 -0.84
CA PRO A 444 -15.81 -15.16 -2.16
C PRO A 444 -16.14 -16.19 -3.24
N ASP A 445 -16.52 -15.72 -4.43
CA ASP A 445 -16.50 -16.57 -5.62
C ASP A 445 -15.07 -16.55 -6.18
N VAL A 446 -14.43 -17.72 -6.31
CA VAL A 446 -13.02 -17.85 -6.75
C VAL A 446 -12.98 -18.00 -8.27
N ASP A 447 -12.31 -17.05 -8.92
CA ASP A 447 -12.09 -16.99 -10.37
C ASP A 447 -10.84 -17.78 -10.74
N GLN A 448 -9.67 -17.37 -10.25
CA GLN A 448 -8.40 -18.02 -10.58
C GLN A 448 -7.44 -18.03 -9.39
N LEU A 449 -6.57 -19.04 -9.33
CA LEU A 449 -5.30 -18.95 -8.61
C LEU A 449 -4.18 -18.65 -9.59
N LEU A 450 -3.45 -17.56 -9.37
CA LEU A 450 -2.23 -17.26 -10.09
C LEU A 450 -1.05 -17.71 -9.24
N VAL A 451 -0.47 -18.84 -9.64
CA VAL A 451 0.64 -19.50 -8.94
C VAL A 451 1.94 -19.15 -9.64
N PRO A 452 2.95 -18.60 -8.95
CA PRO A 452 4.24 -18.27 -9.56
C PRO A 452 4.90 -19.46 -10.28
N ARG A 453 5.45 -19.23 -11.49
CA ARG A 453 6.43 -20.16 -12.06
C ARG A 453 7.79 -19.79 -11.46
N GLY A 454 8.36 -20.69 -10.66
CA GLY A 454 9.74 -20.54 -10.21
C GLY A 454 10.76 -20.79 -11.31
#